data_AF-A0A388JNK0-F1
#
_entry.id   AF-A0A388JNK0-F1
#
_cell.length_a   1.000
_cell.length_b   1.000
_cell.length_c   1.000
_cell.angle_alpha   90.00
_cell.angle_beta   90.00
_cell.angle_gamma   90.00
#
_symmetry.space_group_name_H-M   'P 1'
#
loop_
_entity.id
_entity.type
_entity.pdbx_description
1 polymer ?
#
loop_
_entity_poly.entity_id
_entity_poly.type
_entity_poly.pdbx_seq_one_letter_code
_entity_poly.pdbx_strand_id
1 'polypeptide(L)'
;MEDGKGGGGGGSGGGATAVALPPPSTATAAGGGGGRGGGGGGGGGGGGEGGAEVHEAWVSNIDVFLRVRPPSGRVAPMEIINNGDGDGRVIFTIPRDMAMGYVNNQREKFEFRFKEVLDVDAKQDVVFDRAARKVVQGALDGFNGTIFAYGQTGSGKTFTMTGGAERYVDRGIIPRALSHLFTDISNRSDTTYAIYFSYLEIYNETGYDLLDPNHETKSLEDLPRVILMEDEENRIHLRNMSAHLATNEEEALNLLFLGDTNRMISATPMNMASSRSHCIFTASIEARKNGADTVRRSKLHLVDLAGSERVSKTNVEGQILKEAKYINLSLHFLEQVIIALQERSQGKPRQHIPYRNSMMTSVLRDSLGGNCQTVMIANVNASLDQLEETISTCRFAQRVAMVSNQVRVNEELDPMHVIRRLKQEVRDLKAELKLLRGESEDRGPLTESEVEALQKNVQDYLDDTSAEATINFGGSMLQLKAVFSIFKRLIKEKGGGYNQEEGTGIDGFDAAQLKGSAKKDLLDEIGRLRLLVSTFAAQQILSHANH
;
A
#
# COMPACT_ATOMS: atom_id res chain seq x y z
N MET A 1 64.66 10.20 25.88
CA MET A 1 63.96 9.42 26.92
C MET A 1 62.64 9.03 26.29
N GLU A 2 62.71 7.96 25.51
CA GLU A 2 62.13 6.62 25.80
C GLU A 2 60.64 6.61 25.40
N ASP A 3 60.28 6.04 24.24
CA ASP A 3 60.14 4.62 23.89
C ASP A 3 58.83 3.97 24.40
N GLY A 4 58.16 3.23 23.50
CA GLY A 4 57.03 2.33 23.79
C GLY A 4 55.84 2.51 22.83
N LYS A 5 55.89 2.10 21.56
CA LYS A 5 55.59 0.74 21.04
C LYS A 5 54.30 0.08 21.59
N GLY A 6 53.37 -0.19 20.67
CA GLY A 6 52.81 -1.53 20.50
C GLY A 6 51.29 -1.68 20.54
N GLY A 7 50.74 -2.34 19.52
CA GLY A 7 49.59 -3.26 19.68
C GLY A 7 48.34 -2.89 18.90
N GLY A 8 48.07 -3.64 17.83
CA GLY A 8 46.89 -3.51 16.97
C GLY A 8 45.63 -4.20 17.49
N GLY A 9 44.56 -4.04 16.73
CA GLY A 9 43.28 -4.74 16.90
C GLY A 9 42.33 -4.34 15.77
N GLY A 10 42.27 -5.15 14.73
CA GLY A 10 41.31 -5.00 13.65
C GLY A 10 39.88 -5.29 14.13
N GLY A 11 38.95 -4.41 13.76
CA GLY A 11 37.52 -4.60 13.91
C GLY A 11 36.84 -4.36 12.56
N SER A 12 36.32 -5.43 11.98
CA SER A 12 35.58 -5.47 10.73
C SER A 12 34.28 -4.65 10.82
N GLY A 13 34.24 -3.50 10.15
CA GLY A 13 33.01 -2.74 9.93
C GLY A 13 32.21 -3.35 8.77
N GLY A 14 31.15 -4.08 9.10
CA GLY A 14 30.13 -4.48 8.14
C GLY A 14 29.30 -3.27 7.73
N GLY A 15 29.64 -2.67 6.58
CA GLY A 15 28.85 -1.62 5.97
C GLY A 15 27.55 -2.19 5.42
N ALA A 16 26.41 -1.80 6.00
CA ALA A 16 25.11 -1.99 5.39
C ALA A 16 24.99 -1.05 4.19
N THR A 17 25.17 -1.59 2.99
CA THR A 17 24.92 -0.89 1.72
C THR A 17 23.43 -0.65 1.56
N ALA A 18 23.02 0.61 1.64
CA ALA A 18 21.69 1.06 1.24
C ALA A 18 21.46 0.70 -0.24
N VAL A 19 20.45 -0.13 -0.51
CA VAL A 19 20.04 -0.49 -1.86
C VAL A 19 19.25 0.68 -2.45
N ALA A 20 19.87 1.38 -3.40
CA ALA A 20 19.21 2.38 -4.22
C ALA A 20 18.24 1.69 -5.20
N LEU A 21 16.97 2.10 -5.19
CA LEU A 21 15.99 1.72 -6.21
C LEU A 21 16.35 2.38 -7.55
N PRO A 22 16.30 1.65 -8.69
CA PRO A 22 16.59 2.23 -10.00
C PRO A 22 15.43 3.11 -10.50
N PRO A 23 15.72 4.18 -11.28
CA PRO A 23 14.69 5.02 -11.87
C PRO A 23 13.95 4.28 -13.02
N PRO A 24 12.65 4.58 -13.25
CA PRO A 24 11.90 3.99 -14.35
C PRO A 24 12.40 4.52 -15.69
N SER A 25 12.64 3.59 -16.63
CA SER A 25 13.04 3.88 -18.01
C SER A 25 11.91 4.53 -18.79
N THR A 26 12.19 5.68 -19.39
CA THR A 26 11.33 6.38 -20.33
C THR A 26 11.19 5.57 -21.63
N ALA A 27 9.99 5.06 -21.91
CA ALA A 27 9.67 4.46 -23.21
C ALA A 27 9.11 5.56 -24.13
N THR A 28 9.89 5.85 -25.17
CA THR A 28 9.59 6.76 -26.28
C THR A 28 8.38 6.26 -27.07
N ALA A 29 7.31 7.06 -27.13
CA ALA A 29 6.18 6.81 -28.01
C ALA A 29 6.53 7.28 -29.45
N ALA A 30 6.71 6.33 -30.35
CA ALA A 30 6.74 6.57 -31.79
C ALA A 30 5.31 6.45 -32.34
N GLY A 31 4.79 7.54 -32.92
CA GLY A 31 3.52 7.57 -33.62
C GLY A 31 3.60 6.93 -35.00
N GLY A 32 2.48 6.33 -35.43
CA GLY A 32 2.34 5.85 -36.80
C GLY A 32 0.98 5.21 -37.10
N GLY A 33 0.19 5.89 -37.92
CA GLY A 33 -0.57 5.27 -39.02
C GLY A 33 -1.94 4.66 -38.69
N GLY A 34 -3.00 5.36 -39.12
CA GLY A 34 -4.36 4.83 -39.16
C GLY A 34 -4.60 3.79 -40.26
N GLY A 35 -5.61 2.96 -40.05
CA GLY A 35 -6.15 2.04 -41.04
C GLY A 35 -7.52 1.51 -40.59
N ARG A 36 -8.57 1.86 -41.34
CA ARG A 36 -9.96 1.36 -41.19
C ARG A 36 -10.08 -0.08 -41.71
N GLY A 37 -10.98 -0.87 -41.12
CA GLY A 37 -11.77 -1.84 -41.89
C GLY A 37 -12.18 -3.14 -41.18
N GLY A 38 -13.49 -3.39 -41.14
CA GLY A 38 -14.08 -4.73 -41.34
C GLY A 38 -14.36 -5.57 -40.09
N GLY A 39 -15.65 -5.82 -39.82
CA GLY A 39 -16.11 -6.65 -38.71
C GLY A 39 -16.22 -8.15 -39.01
N GLY A 40 -16.68 -8.91 -38.01
CA GLY A 40 -17.17 -10.27 -38.15
C GLY A 40 -16.99 -11.16 -36.92
N GLY A 41 -18.08 -11.37 -36.16
CA GLY A 41 -18.53 -12.68 -35.66
C GLY A 41 -17.73 -13.42 -34.57
N GLY A 42 -18.28 -13.41 -33.34
CA GLY A 42 -18.74 -14.61 -32.62
C GLY A 42 -17.73 -15.67 -32.15
N GLY A 43 -17.63 -15.82 -30.82
CA GLY A 43 -17.03 -17.00 -30.19
C GLY A 43 -16.81 -16.80 -28.69
N GLY A 44 -17.85 -17.03 -27.89
CA GLY A 44 -17.77 -16.98 -26.44
C GLY A 44 -16.94 -18.14 -25.87
N GLY A 45 -15.92 -17.81 -25.09
CA GLY A 45 -15.19 -18.70 -24.20
C GLY A 45 -14.91 -17.94 -22.92
N GLY A 46 -15.61 -18.29 -21.84
CA GLY A 46 -15.50 -17.63 -20.54
C GLY A 46 -14.14 -17.88 -19.92
N GLY A 47 -13.24 -16.91 -20.07
CA GLY A 47 -12.15 -16.68 -19.13
C GLY A 47 -12.68 -15.74 -18.06
N GLY A 48 -12.63 -16.15 -16.80
CA GLY A 48 -12.86 -15.26 -15.67
C GLY A 48 -11.78 -14.20 -15.64
N GLU A 49 -12.01 -13.07 -16.31
CA GLU A 49 -11.27 -11.85 -16.08
C GLU A 49 -11.55 -11.42 -14.64
N GLY A 50 -10.54 -11.57 -13.77
CA GLY A 50 -10.48 -10.82 -12.53
C GLY A 50 -10.32 -9.34 -12.87
N GLY A 51 -11.41 -8.71 -13.30
CA GLY A 51 -11.48 -7.28 -13.45
C GLY A 51 -11.16 -6.67 -12.10
N ALA A 52 -10.16 -5.78 -12.06
CA ALA A 52 -9.96 -4.90 -10.91
C ALA A 52 -11.32 -4.24 -10.64
N GLU A 53 -11.91 -4.51 -9.47
CA GLU A 53 -13.11 -3.80 -9.05
C GLU A 53 -12.76 -2.32 -9.03
N VAL A 54 -13.28 -1.55 -9.99
CA VAL A 54 -13.07 -0.11 -10.04
C VAL A 54 -13.85 0.46 -8.87
N HIS A 55 -13.16 0.67 -7.75
CA HIS A 55 -13.73 1.39 -6.61
C HIS A 55 -13.99 2.84 -7.03
N GLU A 56 -15.25 3.16 -7.31
CA GLU A 56 -15.67 4.51 -7.71
C GLU A 56 -15.27 5.54 -6.66
N ALA A 57 -14.74 6.68 -7.11
CA ALA A 57 -14.45 7.79 -6.23
C ALA A 57 -15.75 8.45 -5.76
N TRP A 58 -15.83 8.80 -4.47
CA TRP A 58 -16.98 9.53 -3.93
C TRP A 58 -16.56 10.82 -3.25
N VAL A 59 -17.50 11.76 -3.18
CA VAL A 59 -17.30 13.03 -2.49
C VAL A 59 -17.64 12.84 -1.01
N SER A 60 -16.72 13.22 -0.12
CA SER A 60 -16.93 13.25 1.32
C SER A 60 -16.48 14.58 1.88
N ASN A 61 -17.28 15.20 2.74
CA ASN A 61 -16.81 16.36 3.50
C ASN A 61 -15.83 15.91 4.60
N ILE A 62 -15.03 16.85 5.09
CA ILE A 62 -14.18 16.63 6.26
C ILE A 62 -15.08 16.48 7.49
N ASP A 63 -14.93 15.35 8.19
CA ASP A 63 -15.62 15.10 9.45
C ASP A 63 -14.98 15.93 10.56
N VAL A 64 -15.76 16.76 11.25
CA VAL A 64 -15.24 17.66 12.30
C VAL A 64 -15.90 17.35 13.64
N PHE A 65 -15.07 16.97 14.61
CA PHE A 65 -15.46 16.71 16.00
C PHE A 65 -15.00 17.87 16.87
N LEU A 66 -15.82 18.29 17.83
CA LEU A 66 -15.39 19.19 18.89
C LEU A 66 -15.02 18.36 20.11
N ARG A 67 -13.84 18.57 20.69
CA ARG A 67 -13.45 17.95 21.96
C ARG A 67 -13.23 19.02 23.01
N VAL A 68 -14.01 18.96 24.07
CA VAL A 68 -13.94 19.89 25.20
C VAL A 68 -13.09 19.28 26.31
N ARG A 69 -12.00 19.94 26.71
CA ARG A 69 -11.26 19.50 27.91
C ARG A 69 -11.93 19.99 29.19
N PRO A 70 -11.72 19.28 30.32
CA PRO A 70 -12.13 19.77 31.64
C PRO A 70 -11.57 21.18 31.94
N PRO A 71 -12.39 22.08 32.52
CA PRO A 71 -11.95 23.44 32.87
C PRO A 71 -11.03 23.40 34.08
N SER A 72 -10.02 24.27 34.08
CA SER A 72 -9.10 24.47 35.21
C SER A 72 -9.51 25.64 36.12
N GLY A 73 -10.60 26.33 35.78
CA GLY A 73 -11.05 27.54 36.47
C GLY A 73 -12.55 27.76 36.28
N ARG A 74 -12.97 29.04 36.23
CA ARG A 74 -14.38 29.39 36.00
C ARG A 74 -14.83 28.88 34.64
N VAL A 75 -15.94 28.15 34.63
CA VAL A 75 -16.50 27.55 33.41
C VAL A 75 -17.18 28.63 32.57
N ALA A 76 -16.93 28.60 31.26
CA ALA A 76 -17.65 29.41 30.31
C ALA A 76 -19.12 28.97 30.24
N PRO A 77 -20.08 29.90 30.14
CA PRO A 77 -21.48 29.56 29.91
C PRO A 77 -21.67 28.90 28.55
N MET A 78 -21.68 27.56 28.57
CA MET A 78 -21.72 26.69 27.40
C MET A 78 -22.78 25.61 27.60
N GLU A 79 -23.56 25.36 26.56
CA GLU A 79 -24.51 24.25 26.46
C GLU A 79 -24.08 23.31 25.34
N ILE A 80 -24.00 22.01 25.62
CA ILE A 80 -23.70 20.96 24.64
C ILE A 80 -24.98 20.16 24.40
N ILE A 81 -25.31 19.96 23.12
CA ILE A 81 -26.49 19.22 22.68
C ILE A 81 -26.03 18.18 21.66
N ASN A 82 -26.15 16.89 21.98
CA ASN A 82 -25.89 15.78 21.04
C ASN A 82 -27.22 15.09 20.72
N ASN A 83 -27.71 15.28 19.49
CA ASN A 83 -29.02 14.79 19.05
C ASN A 83 -28.98 13.45 18.30
N GLY A 84 -27.85 12.75 18.34
CA GLY A 84 -27.57 11.55 17.55
C GLY A 84 -26.41 11.78 16.57
N ASP A 85 -26.16 10.79 15.71
CA ASP A 85 -25.01 10.81 14.80
C ASP A 85 -25.10 11.98 13.81
N GLY A 86 -24.11 12.88 13.85
CA GLY A 86 -23.98 13.99 12.90
C GLY A 86 -24.69 15.28 13.27
N ASP A 87 -25.33 15.39 14.46
CA ASP A 87 -25.98 16.61 14.95
C ASP A 87 -25.50 17.00 16.36
N GLY A 88 -24.17 17.13 16.51
CA GLY A 88 -23.56 17.69 17.70
C GLY A 88 -23.57 19.21 17.66
N ARG A 89 -24.01 19.88 18.74
CA ARG A 89 -24.09 21.34 18.82
C ARG A 89 -23.50 21.84 20.12
N VAL A 90 -22.83 22.99 20.02
CA VAL A 90 -22.35 23.75 21.18
C VAL A 90 -22.84 25.18 21.08
N ILE A 91 -23.32 25.71 22.20
CA ILE A 91 -23.87 27.06 22.31
C ILE A 91 -23.13 27.79 23.42
N PHE A 92 -22.45 28.88 23.08
CA PHE A 92 -21.83 29.79 24.04
C PHE A 92 -22.73 31.02 24.25
N THR A 93 -23.00 31.36 25.50
CA THR A 93 -23.84 32.51 25.88
C THR A 93 -23.01 33.54 26.65
N ILE A 94 -22.51 34.57 25.97
CA ILE A 94 -21.70 35.62 26.57
C ILE A 94 -22.62 36.61 27.30
N PRO A 95 -22.44 36.82 28.62
CA PRO A 95 -23.17 37.85 29.35
C PRO A 95 -22.90 39.24 28.76
N ARG A 96 -23.93 40.08 28.66
CA ARG A 96 -23.77 41.48 28.24
C ARG A 96 -22.76 42.18 29.13
N ASP A 97 -21.79 42.84 28.51
CA ASP A 97 -20.96 43.79 29.21
C ASP A 97 -21.76 45.07 29.50
N MET A 98 -22.26 45.19 30.73
CA MET A 98 -23.01 46.35 31.21
C MET A 98 -22.15 47.63 31.26
N ALA A 99 -20.82 47.51 31.21
CA ALA A 99 -19.90 48.66 31.17
C ALA A 99 -19.86 49.35 29.79
N MET A 100 -20.32 48.68 28.71
CA MET A 100 -20.37 49.24 27.35
C MET A 100 -21.64 50.06 27.06
N GLY A 101 -22.48 50.30 28.07
CA GLY A 101 -23.71 51.09 27.93
C GLY A 101 -24.92 50.30 27.37
N TYR A 102 -26.06 50.99 27.23
CA TYR A 102 -27.36 50.37 26.86
C TYR A 102 -27.44 49.92 25.39
N VAL A 103 -26.70 50.55 24.48
CA VAL A 103 -26.60 50.14 23.07
C VAL A 103 -25.26 49.44 22.88
N ASN A 104 -25.28 48.14 23.14
CA ASN A 104 -24.17 47.23 22.99
C ASN A 104 -24.51 46.31 21.79
N ASN A 105 -23.69 46.34 20.72
CA ASN A 105 -23.82 45.46 19.55
C ASN A 105 -23.03 44.15 19.72
N GLN A 106 -22.69 43.77 20.96
CA GLN A 106 -21.99 42.53 21.27
C GLN A 106 -22.90 41.36 20.94
N ARG A 107 -22.38 40.42 20.15
CA ARG A 107 -23.10 39.17 19.92
C ARG A 107 -23.04 38.32 21.18
N GLU A 108 -24.21 38.07 21.77
CA GLU A 108 -24.35 37.35 23.04
C GLU A 108 -24.43 35.83 22.87
N LYS A 109 -24.88 35.34 21.70
CA LYS A 109 -25.05 33.90 21.45
C LYS A 109 -24.24 33.44 20.25
N PHE A 110 -23.42 32.41 20.46
CA PHE A 110 -22.67 31.72 19.41
C PHE A 110 -23.07 30.24 19.39
N GLU A 111 -23.57 29.77 18.26
CA GLU A 111 -23.94 28.37 18.05
C GLU A 111 -23.06 27.79 16.95
N PHE A 112 -22.53 26.59 17.17
CA PHE A 112 -21.68 25.86 16.25
C PHE A 112 -22.12 24.41 16.12
N ARG A 113 -21.97 23.82 14.94
CA ARG A 113 -22.42 22.45 14.62
C ARG A 113 -21.24 21.55 14.26
N PHE A 114 -21.23 20.34 14.79
CA PHE A 114 -20.17 19.38 14.61
C PHE A 114 -20.78 18.01 14.30
N LYS A 115 -19.96 17.10 13.79
CA LYS A 115 -20.39 15.71 13.64
C LYS A 115 -20.79 15.13 14.99
N GLU A 116 -19.99 15.42 16.01
CA GLU A 116 -20.28 15.12 17.41
C GLU A 116 -19.51 16.10 18.30
N VAL A 117 -20.07 16.43 19.46
CA VAL A 117 -19.36 17.16 20.52
C VAL A 117 -18.99 16.17 21.61
N LEU A 118 -17.69 15.87 21.71
CA LEU A 118 -17.08 15.08 22.77
C LEU A 118 -16.90 16.00 23.98
N ASP A 119 -17.75 15.82 24.98
CA ASP A 119 -17.81 16.64 26.18
C ASP A 119 -16.60 16.43 27.12
N VAL A 120 -16.65 17.07 28.29
CA VAL A 120 -15.56 17.03 29.28
C VAL A 120 -15.30 15.65 29.87
N ASP A 121 -16.29 14.75 29.80
CA ASP A 121 -16.22 13.39 30.34
C ASP A 121 -15.78 12.36 29.29
N ALA A 122 -15.68 12.77 28.02
CA ALA A 122 -15.24 11.92 26.92
C ALA A 122 -13.80 11.43 27.09
N LYS A 123 -13.69 10.12 27.37
CA LYS A 123 -12.43 9.40 27.52
C LYS A 123 -11.74 9.11 26.18
N GLN A 124 -10.46 8.74 26.25
CA GLN A 124 -9.62 8.55 25.05
C GLN A 124 -10.07 7.42 24.13
N ASP A 125 -10.58 6.33 24.70
CA ASP A 125 -11.17 5.22 23.98
C ASP A 125 -12.41 5.66 23.20
N VAL A 126 -13.31 6.42 23.85
CA VAL A 126 -14.49 6.99 23.20
C VAL A 126 -14.07 7.93 22.06
N VAL A 127 -13.09 8.80 22.29
CA VAL A 127 -12.58 9.73 21.25
C VAL A 127 -12.02 8.96 20.05
N PHE A 128 -11.25 7.90 20.29
CA PHE A 128 -10.72 7.04 19.23
C PHE A 128 -11.84 6.36 18.44
N ASP A 129 -12.79 5.74 19.14
CA ASP A 129 -13.88 5.00 18.53
C ASP A 129 -14.79 5.88 17.67
N ARG A 130 -15.10 7.08 18.16
CA ARG A 130 -15.99 8.02 17.47
C ARG A 130 -15.32 8.75 16.31
N ALA A 131 -14.08 9.24 16.51
CA ALA A 131 -13.44 10.15 15.55
C ALA A 131 -12.41 9.46 14.64
N ALA A 132 -11.67 8.47 15.14
CA ALA A 132 -10.48 7.97 14.45
C ALA A 132 -10.68 6.60 13.79
N ARG A 133 -11.41 5.69 14.45
CA ARG A 133 -11.50 4.26 14.09
C ARG A 133 -11.80 4.03 12.61
N LYS A 134 -12.80 4.73 12.05
CA LYS A 134 -13.19 4.61 10.64
C LYS A 134 -12.03 4.92 9.68
N VAL A 135 -11.28 5.99 9.94
CA VAL A 135 -10.17 6.42 9.08
C VAL A 135 -8.99 5.45 9.19
N VAL A 136 -8.71 4.97 10.41
CA VAL A 136 -7.65 3.97 10.66
C VAL A 136 -7.96 2.66 9.93
N GLN A 137 -9.20 2.18 10.01
CA GLN A 137 -9.63 0.98 9.31
C GLN A 137 -9.61 1.18 7.79
N GLY A 138 -10.10 2.32 7.30
CA GLY A 138 -10.05 2.67 5.88
C GLY A 138 -8.63 2.68 5.32
N ALA A 139 -7.62 3.03 6.13
CA ALA A 139 -6.22 2.95 5.72
C ALA A 139 -5.80 1.51 5.36
N LEU A 140 -6.21 0.50 6.13
CA LEU A 140 -5.94 -0.91 5.80
C LEU A 140 -6.67 -1.39 4.53
N ASP A 141 -7.76 -0.73 4.17
CA ASP A 141 -8.56 -1.04 2.99
C ASP A 141 -8.05 -0.34 1.73
N GLY A 142 -7.04 0.52 1.86
CA GLY A 142 -6.37 1.22 0.75
C GLY A 142 -6.80 2.68 0.56
N PHE A 143 -7.57 3.27 1.49
CA PHE A 143 -7.89 4.69 1.50
C PHE A 143 -6.78 5.51 2.16
N ASN A 144 -6.42 6.66 1.60
CA ASN A 144 -5.64 7.63 2.37
C ASN A 144 -6.49 8.16 3.53
N GLY A 145 -5.87 8.35 4.69
CA GLY A 145 -6.51 8.82 5.91
C GLY A 145 -5.70 9.94 6.56
N THR A 146 -6.38 10.94 7.10
CA THR A 146 -5.76 12.00 7.89
C THR A 146 -6.61 12.33 9.10
N ILE A 147 -6.01 12.29 10.29
CA ILE A 147 -6.62 12.76 11.53
C ILE A 147 -5.73 13.85 12.08
N PHE A 148 -6.27 15.06 12.23
CA PHE A 148 -5.50 16.18 12.77
C PHE A 148 -6.21 16.88 13.93
N ALA A 149 -5.44 17.21 14.97
CA ALA A 149 -5.88 17.98 16.11
C ALA A 149 -5.58 19.47 15.92
N TYR A 150 -6.54 20.35 16.20
CA TYR A 150 -6.41 21.79 16.05
C TYR A 150 -7.03 22.54 17.23
N GLY A 151 -6.41 23.66 17.63
CA GLY A 151 -6.86 24.51 18.72
C GLY A 151 -5.70 25.25 19.37
N GLN A 152 -6.01 26.12 20.33
CA GLN A 152 -4.98 26.87 21.05
C GLN A 152 -4.04 25.97 21.86
N THR A 153 -2.88 26.48 22.25
CA THR A 153 -2.00 25.85 23.23
C THR A 153 -2.76 25.58 24.54
N GLY A 154 -2.55 24.38 25.09
CA GLY A 154 -3.23 23.92 26.31
C GLY A 154 -4.67 23.40 26.11
N SER A 155 -5.23 23.46 24.90
CA SER A 155 -6.59 22.95 24.66
C SER A 155 -6.71 21.41 24.65
N GLY A 156 -5.59 20.69 24.58
CA GLY A 156 -5.55 19.23 24.64
C GLY A 156 -5.26 18.52 23.31
N LYS A 157 -4.65 19.19 22.33
CA LYS A 157 -4.24 18.58 21.05
C LYS A 157 -3.30 17.37 21.21
N THR A 158 -2.14 17.57 21.83
CA THR A 158 -1.17 16.50 22.10
C THR A 158 -1.75 15.41 23.02
N PHE A 159 -2.58 15.78 24.01
CA PHE A 159 -3.30 14.79 24.82
C PHE A 159 -4.27 13.97 23.96
N THR A 160 -4.89 14.56 22.94
CA THR A 160 -5.78 13.82 22.02
C THR A 160 -5.00 12.89 21.11
N MET A 161 -3.89 13.36 20.54
CA MET A 161 -3.12 12.60 19.56
C MET A 161 -2.24 11.54 20.23
N THR A 162 -1.35 11.94 21.14
CA THR A 162 -0.40 11.02 21.80
C THR A 162 -0.97 10.46 23.10
N GLY A 163 -1.60 11.30 23.92
CA GLY A 163 -2.09 10.92 25.24
C GLY A 163 -1.17 11.27 26.39
N GLY A 164 -1.55 10.85 27.60
CA GLY A 164 -0.76 10.99 28.81
C GLY A 164 0.31 9.90 28.93
N ALA A 165 1.49 10.24 29.47
CA ALA A 165 2.59 9.31 29.64
C ALA A 165 2.42 8.34 30.84
N GLU A 166 1.55 8.69 31.80
CA GLU A 166 1.48 7.99 33.09
C GLU A 166 0.57 6.77 33.10
N ARG A 167 -0.60 6.84 32.43
CA ARG A 167 -1.63 5.79 32.50
C ARG A 167 -1.96 5.27 31.11
N TYR A 168 -2.01 3.95 30.97
CA TYR A 168 -2.37 3.29 29.72
C TYR A 168 -3.74 3.75 29.18
N VAL A 169 -4.72 3.97 30.07
CA VAL A 169 -6.05 4.46 29.69
C VAL A 169 -6.03 5.85 29.07
N ASP A 170 -5.00 6.65 29.35
CA ASP A 170 -4.83 8.01 28.84
C ASP A 170 -4.11 8.06 27.49
N ARG A 171 -3.70 6.93 26.93
CA ARG A 171 -3.15 6.84 25.56
C ARG A 171 -4.13 7.42 24.55
N GLY A 172 -3.62 8.29 23.68
CA GLY A 172 -4.40 9.02 22.67
C GLY A 172 -4.66 8.21 21.41
N ILE A 173 -5.00 8.93 20.33
CA ILE A 173 -5.34 8.36 19.03
C ILE A 173 -4.19 7.58 18.40
N ILE A 174 -2.96 8.11 18.42
CA ILE A 174 -1.81 7.49 17.73
C ILE A 174 -1.52 6.09 18.29
N PRO A 175 -1.23 5.92 19.58
CA PRO A 175 -0.95 4.58 20.11
C PRO A 175 -2.15 3.62 19.94
N ARG A 176 -3.40 4.11 20.05
CA ARG A 176 -4.61 3.28 19.81
C ARG A 176 -4.77 2.89 18.35
N ALA A 177 -4.42 3.78 17.42
CA ALA A 177 -4.42 3.50 15.99
C ALA A 177 -3.40 2.41 15.67
N LEU A 178 -2.19 2.49 16.24
CA LEU A 178 -1.16 1.45 16.09
C LEU A 178 -1.66 0.10 16.60
N SER A 179 -2.17 0.03 17.83
CA SER A 179 -2.74 -1.21 18.37
C SER A 179 -3.87 -1.76 17.48
N HIS A 180 -4.76 -0.90 16.99
CA HIS A 180 -5.87 -1.30 16.14
C HIS A 180 -5.40 -1.82 14.77
N LEU A 181 -4.43 -1.15 14.12
CA LEU A 181 -3.86 -1.57 12.84
C LEU A 181 -3.30 -2.98 12.92
N PHE A 182 -2.42 -3.25 13.90
CA PHE A 182 -1.80 -4.56 14.03
C PHE A 182 -2.76 -5.65 14.51
N THR A 183 -3.75 -5.30 15.35
CA THR A 183 -4.84 -6.21 15.70
C THR A 183 -5.65 -6.61 14.46
N ASP A 184 -6.07 -5.65 13.64
CA ASP A 184 -6.86 -5.90 12.43
C ASP A 184 -6.06 -6.70 11.39
N ILE A 185 -4.76 -6.41 11.24
CA ILE A 185 -3.86 -7.17 10.36
C ILE A 185 -3.76 -8.63 10.81
N SER A 186 -3.62 -8.88 12.11
CA SER A 186 -3.55 -10.26 12.63
C SER A 186 -4.82 -11.08 12.34
N ASN A 187 -5.96 -10.39 12.15
CA ASN A 187 -7.25 -11.00 11.82
C ASN A 187 -7.47 -11.18 10.29
N ARG A 188 -6.57 -10.67 9.43
CA ARG A 188 -6.69 -10.72 7.96
C ARG A 188 -5.65 -11.68 7.36
N SER A 189 -6.01 -12.96 7.22
CA SER A 189 -5.09 -13.99 6.70
C SER A 189 -4.92 -14.00 5.18
N ASP A 190 -5.81 -13.33 4.43
CA ASP A 190 -5.84 -13.32 2.97
C ASP A 190 -5.00 -12.19 2.36
N THR A 191 -4.43 -11.31 3.18
CA THR A 191 -3.74 -10.09 2.75
C THR A 191 -2.41 -9.94 3.50
N THR A 192 -1.34 -9.70 2.75
CA THR A 192 -0.02 -9.38 3.31
C THR A 192 0.13 -7.87 3.42
N TYR A 193 0.63 -7.39 4.56
CA TYR A 193 0.82 -5.97 4.86
C TYR A 193 2.30 -5.63 5.10
N ALA A 194 2.72 -4.46 4.64
CA ALA A 194 3.97 -3.83 5.03
C ALA A 194 3.69 -2.37 5.44
N ILE A 195 4.09 -1.98 6.65
CA ILE A 195 3.84 -0.63 7.17
C ILE A 195 5.16 0.07 7.47
N TYR A 196 5.34 1.21 6.82
CA TYR A 196 6.49 2.09 7.04
C TYR A 196 6.06 3.33 7.81
N PHE A 197 6.81 3.68 8.85
CA PHE A 197 6.55 4.84 9.67
C PHE A 197 7.56 5.95 9.41
N SER A 198 7.07 7.18 9.36
CA SER A 198 7.88 8.40 9.33
C SER A 198 7.30 9.43 10.31
N TYR A 199 8.16 10.28 10.87
CA TYR A 199 7.74 11.27 11.86
C TYR A 199 8.36 12.63 11.55
N LEU A 200 7.55 13.50 10.95
CA LEU A 200 7.96 14.83 10.52
C LEU A 200 7.62 15.87 11.58
N GLU A 201 8.60 16.66 11.99
CA GLU A 201 8.39 17.92 12.71
C GLU A 201 8.56 19.09 11.75
N ILE A 202 7.57 19.99 11.71
CA ILE A 202 7.65 21.26 10.98
C ILE A 202 7.76 22.37 12.02
N TYR A 203 8.96 22.95 12.12
CA TYR A 203 9.26 24.06 12.99
C TYR A 203 9.81 25.22 12.16
N ASN A 204 9.24 26.41 12.33
CA ASN A 204 9.67 27.61 11.61
C ASN A 204 9.71 27.43 10.07
N GLU A 205 8.65 26.85 9.49
CA GLU A 205 8.52 26.48 8.06
C GLU A 205 9.59 25.51 7.53
N THR A 206 10.38 24.90 8.42
CA THR A 206 11.41 23.92 8.06
C THR A 206 11.03 22.56 8.61
N GLY A 207 11.18 21.52 7.78
CA GLY A 207 10.90 20.15 8.15
C GLY A 207 12.14 19.41 8.65
N TYR A 208 11.96 18.62 9.70
CA TYR A 208 12.96 17.78 10.35
C TYR A 208 12.40 16.38 10.55
N ASP A 209 13.24 15.37 10.36
CA ASP A 209 12.88 13.97 10.59
C ASP A 209 13.21 13.58 12.04
N LEU A 210 12.17 13.31 12.83
CA LEU A 210 12.29 12.91 14.23
C LEU A 210 12.78 11.46 14.40
N LEU A 211 12.86 10.69 13.31
CA LEU A 211 13.39 9.32 13.30
C LEU A 211 14.74 9.23 12.58
N ASP A 212 15.41 10.37 12.30
CA ASP A 212 16.76 10.35 11.73
C ASP A 212 17.73 9.67 12.71
N PRO A 213 18.46 8.62 12.30
CA PRO A 213 19.41 7.92 13.17
C PRO A 213 20.50 8.82 13.76
N ASN A 214 20.79 9.97 13.15
CA ASN A 214 21.80 10.91 13.62
C ASN A 214 21.28 11.88 14.70
N HIS A 215 20.00 11.81 15.07
CA HIS A 215 19.40 12.69 16.09
C HIS A 215 20.08 12.57 17.46
N GLU A 216 20.72 11.44 17.77
CA GLU A 216 21.51 11.28 19.01
C GLU A 216 22.77 12.15 19.06
N THR A 217 23.28 12.57 17.90
CA THR A 217 24.59 13.24 17.77
C THR A 217 24.51 14.71 17.36
N LYS A 218 23.31 15.20 17.00
CA LYS A 218 23.10 16.51 16.40
C LYS A 218 21.92 17.22 17.05
N SER A 219 21.99 18.55 17.13
CA SER A 219 20.82 19.35 17.46
C SER A 219 19.81 19.33 16.30
N LEU A 220 18.53 19.62 16.57
CA LEU A 220 17.46 19.63 15.56
C LEU A 220 17.85 20.51 14.35
N GLU A 221 18.46 21.67 14.59
CA GLU A 221 18.84 22.62 13.53
C GLU A 221 20.00 22.14 12.64
N ASP A 222 20.80 21.19 13.13
CA ASP A 222 21.93 20.58 12.41
C ASP A 222 21.53 19.32 11.62
N LEU A 223 20.29 18.86 11.79
CA LEU A 223 19.76 17.73 11.02
C LEU A 223 19.57 18.13 9.55
N PRO A 224 19.70 17.17 8.61
CA PRO A 224 19.34 17.40 7.22
C PRO A 224 17.88 17.87 7.12
N ARG A 225 17.68 19.04 6.53
CA ARG A 225 16.33 19.56 6.30
C ARG A 225 15.59 18.65 5.34
N VAL A 226 14.32 18.42 5.64
CA VAL A 226 13.39 17.71 4.76
C VAL A 226 13.07 18.62 3.58
N ILE A 227 13.21 18.08 2.36
CA ILE A 227 12.98 18.85 1.13
C ILE A 227 11.76 18.28 0.40
N LEU A 228 10.80 19.14 0.11
CA LEU A 228 9.65 18.82 -0.73
C LEU A 228 10.05 18.81 -2.20
N MET A 229 9.74 17.70 -2.88
CA MET A 229 9.90 17.55 -4.33
C MET A 229 8.55 17.13 -4.93
N GLU A 230 8.24 17.59 -6.13
CA GLU A 230 7.02 17.22 -6.85
C GLU A 230 7.42 16.50 -8.14
N ASP A 231 6.82 15.35 -8.40
CA ASP A 231 7.05 14.61 -9.64
C ASP A 231 6.16 15.10 -10.79
N GLU A 232 6.33 14.52 -11.98
CA GLU A 232 5.56 14.85 -13.18
C GLU A 232 4.05 14.58 -13.02
N GLU A 233 3.66 13.72 -12.08
CA GLU A 233 2.28 13.39 -11.74
C GLU A 233 1.71 14.30 -10.63
N ASN A 234 2.45 15.34 -10.22
CA ASN A 234 2.12 16.24 -9.12
C ASN A 234 2.07 15.55 -7.73
N ARG A 235 2.72 14.40 -7.57
CA ARG A 235 2.85 13.72 -6.27
C ARG A 235 4.01 14.31 -5.49
N ILE A 236 3.78 14.47 -4.20
CA ILE A 236 4.76 15.06 -3.28
C ILE A 236 5.65 13.97 -2.70
N HIS A 237 6.95 14.20 -2.81
CA HIS A 237 8.03 13.36 -2.29
C HIS A 237 8.83 14.14 -1.25
N LEU A 238 9.13 13.50 -0.12
CA LEU A 238 9.93 14.08 0.96
C LEU A 238 11.34 13.50 0.91
N ARG A 239 12.30 14.31 0.46
CA ARG A 239 13.72 13.94 0.53
C ARG A 239 14.25 14.21 1.93
N ASN A 240 15.16 13.34 2.40
CA ASN A 240 15.70 13.35 3.78
C ASN A 240 14.63 13.05 4.84
N MET A 241 13.60 12.28 4.47
CA MET A 241 12.63 11.71 5.41
C MET A 241 12.86 10.20 5.45
N SER A 242 13.19 9.66 6.62
CA SER A 242 13.32 8.22 6.82
C SER A 242 11.94 7.56 6.84
N ALA A 243 11.92 6.28 6.46
CA ALA A 243 10.74 5.44 6.48
C ALA A 243 11.14 4.08 7.07
N HIS A 244 10.67 3.80 8.28
CA HIS A 244 11.07 2.63 9.07
C HIS A 244 9.98 1.56 9.02
N LEU A 245 10.33 0.36 8.57
CA LEU A 245 9.41 -0.78 8.56
C LEU A 245 9.14 -1.23 10.01
N ALA A 246 7.88 -1.42 10.37
CA ALA A 246 7.50 -2.08 11.62
C ALA A 246 6.67 -3.34 11.31
N THR A 247 7.06 -4.45 11.92
CA THR A 247 6.44 -5.77 11.72
C THR A 247 5.38 -6.11 12.77
N ASN A 248 5.38 -5.38 13.89
CA ASN A 248 4.47 -5.59 15.01
C ASN A 248 4.17 -4.26 15.74
N GLU A 249 3.18 -4.31 16.64
CA GLU A 249 2.74 -3.15 17.42
C GLU A 249 3.86 -2.54 18.27
N GLU A 250 4.72 -3.37 18.87
CA GLU A 250 5.79 -2.93 19.77
C GLU A 250 6.82 -2.08 19.01
N GLU A 251 7.26 -2.54 17.84
CA GLU A 251 8.17 -1.78 16.97
C GLU A 251 7.56 -0.42 16.56
N ALA A 252 6.28 -0.39 16.20
CA ALA A 252 5.61 0.85 15.82
C ALA A 252 5.48 1.83 16.99
N LEU A 253 5.15 1.34 18.20
CA LEU A 253 5.12 2.15 19.41
C LEU A 253 6.51 2.66 19.79
N ASN A 254 7.56 1.85 19.62
CA ASN A 254 8.94 2.28 19.87
C ASN A 254 9.34 3.44 18.95
N LEU A 255 8.95 3.42 17.67
CA LEU A 255 9.19 4.53 16.76
C LEU A 255 8.45 5.80 17.20
N LEU A 256 7.21 5.69 17.66
CA LEU A 256 6.46 6.81 18.22
C LEU A 256 7.19 7.42 19.43
N PHE A 257 7.59 6.58 20.40
CA PHE A 257 8.27 7.04 21.61
C PHE A 257 9.65 7.63 21.34
N LEU A 258 10.39 7.07 20.38
CA LEU A 258 11.67 7.61 19.93
C LEU A 258 11.49 9.03 19.39
N GLY A 259 10.55 9.24 18.47
CA GLY A 259 10.30 10.57 17.92
C GLY A 259 9.75 11.56 18.94
N ASP A 260 8.89 11.13 19.86
CA ASP A 260 8.40 11.98 20.96
C ASP A 260 9.55 12.39 21.90
N THR A 261 10.49 11.48 22.17
CA THR A 261 11.70 11.76 22.96
C THR A 261 12.60 12.77 22.24
N ASN A 262 12.82 12.57 20.94
CA ASN A 262 13.61 13.48 20.10
C ASN A 262 13.00 14.88 20.03
N ARG A 263 11.68 14.98 19.92
CA ARG A 263 10.92 16.24 20.01
C ARG A 263 11.09 16.90 21.38
N MET A 264 11.03 16.14 22.47
CA MET A 264 11.21 16.66 23.83
C MET A 264 12.62 17.18 24.08
N ILE A 265 13.67 16.46 23.65
CA ILE A 265 15.08 16.87 23.81
C ILE A 265 15.35 18.17 23.06
N SER A 266 14.68 18.36 21.92
CA SER A 266 14.78 19.58 21.11
C SER A 266 14.09 20.80 21.75
N ALA A 267 13.23 20.60 22.76
CA ALA A 267 12.59 21.67 23.50
C ALA A 267 13.52 22.23 24.60
N THR A 268 14.16 23.37 24.34
CA THR A 268 14.94 24.09 25.36
C THR A 268 14.03 24.86 26.32
N PRO A 269 14.45 25.19 27.57
CA PRO A 269 13.61 25.92 28.54
C PRO A 269 13.09 27.29 28.06
N MET A 270 13.76 27.88 27.07
CA MET A 270 13.37 29.15 26.43
C MET A 270 12.34 28.95 25.30
N ASN A 271 12.22 27.71 24.79
CA ASN A 271 11.38 27.31 23.68
C ASN A 271 10.53 26.09 24.09
N MET A 272 9.29 26.33 24.52
CA MET A 272 8.26 25.27 24.61
C MET A 272 7.90 24.77 23.20
N ALA A 273 8.83 24.09 22.55
CA ALA A 273 8.82 23.74 21.13
C ALA A 273 7.58 22.92 20.75
N SER A 274 7.08 22.08 21.65
CA SER A 274 5.91 21.23 21.39
C SER A 274 4.62 22.00 21.10
N SER A 275 4.44 23.21 21.65
CA SER A 275 3.29 24.09 21.35
C SER A 275 3.43 24.84 20.02
N ARG A 276 4.62 24.78 19.43
CA ARG A 276 5.10 25.71 18.40
C ARG A 276 5.56 25.02 17.13
N SER A 277 5.75 23.71 17.14
CA SER A 277 5.94 22.89 15.96
C SER A 277 4.68 22.10 15.61
N HIS A 278 4.55 21.75 14.34
CA HIS A 278 3.55 20.78 13.87
C HIS A 278 4.21 19.42 13.74
N CYS A 279 3.53 18.38 14.16
CA CYS A 279 4.04 17.02 14.08
C CYS A 279 3.11 16.17 13.22
N ILE A 280 3.70 15.42 12.27
CA ILE A 280 2.99 14.53 11.35
C ILE A 280 3.61 13.15 11.48
N PHE A 281 2.95 12.26 12.23
CA PHE A 281 3.30 10.85 12.28
C PHE A 281 2.54 10.12 11.16
N THR A 282 3.27 9.47 10.25
CA THR A 282 2.69 8.87 9.06
C THR A 282 2.91 7.36 9.05
N ALA A 283 1.84 6.59 8.86
CA ALA A 283 1.92 5.19 8.48
C ALA A 283 1.69 5.06 6.97
N SER A 284 2.68 4.61 6.22
CA SER A 284 2.55 4.26 4.80
C SER A 284 2.33 2.75 4.71
N ILE A 285 1.14 2.36 4.26
CA ILE A 285 0.68 0.97 4.29
C ILE A 285 0.64 0.44 2.87
N GLU A 286 1.36 -0.64 2.62
CA GLU A 286 1.21 -1.45 1.42
C GLU A 286 0.45 -2.73 1.77
N ALA A 287 -0.61 -3.02 1.04
CA ALA A 287 -1.44 -4.20 1.22
C ALA A 287 -1.55 -4.98 -0.09
N ARG A 288 -1.28 -6.28 -0.05
CA ARG A 288 -1.40 -7.18 -1.20
C ARG A 288 -2.23 -8.39 -0.82
N LYS A 289 -3.36 -8.56 -1.50
CA LYS A 289 -4.16 -9.77 -1.37
C LYS A 289 -3.41 -10.96 -1.96
N ASN A 290 -3.49 -12.12 -1.31
CA ASN A 290 -2.80 -13.33 -1.75
C ASN A 290 -3.27 -13.73 -3.16
N GLY A 291 -2.32 -13.89 -4.08
CA GLY A 291 -2.60 -14.21 -5.48
C GLY A 291 -3.03 -13.02 -6.35
N ALA A 292 -3.16 -11.81 -5.80
CA ALA A 292 -3.48 -10.62 -6.57
C ALA A 292 -2.22 -9.97 -7.18
N ASP A 293 -2.34 -9.56 -8.44
CA ASP A 293 -1.33 -8.77 -9.13
C ASP A 293 -1.31 -7.30 -8.70
N THR A 294 -2.42 -6.84 -8.10
CA THR A 294 -2.57 -5.48 -7.62
C THR A 294 -1.96 -5.30 -6.23
N VAL A 295 -1.54 -4.06 -5.96
CA VAL A 295 -1.12 -3.59 -4.64
C VAL A 295 -1.96 -2.38 -4.27
N ARG A 296 -2.40 -2.35 -3.01
CA ARG A 296 -3.04 -1.17 -2.43
C ARG A 296 -2.01 -0.38 -1.63
N ARG A 297 -1.97 0.94 -1.82
CA ARG A 297 -1.04 1.84 -1.14
C ARG A 297 -1.78 2.98 -0.48
N SER A 298 -1.75 3.06 0.84
CA SER A 298 -2.42 4.13 1.58
C SER A 298 -1.46 4.84 2.52
N LYS A 299 -1.81 6.08 2.85
CA LYS A 299 -1.11 6.87 3.87
C LYS A 299 -2.10 7.23 4.98
N LEU A 300 -1.72 6.98 6.23
CA LEU A 300 -2.43 7.45 7.41
C LEU A 300 -1.58 8.54 8.08
N HIS A 301 -2.01 9.80 7.97
CA HIS A 301 -1.39 10.93 8.66
C HIS A 301 -2.08 11.18 9.99
N LEU A 302 -1.31 11.18 11.07
CA LEU A 302 -1.75 11.49 12.42
C LEU A 302 -1.03 12.76 12.88
N VAL A 303 -1.77 13.86 12.92
CA VAL A 303 -1.21 15.21 12.96
C VAL A 303 -1.54 15.93 14.28
N ASP A 304 -0.51 16.41 14.97
CA ASP A 304 -0.61 17.31 16.12
C ASP A 304 -0.14 18.70 15.67
N LEU A 305 -1.08 19.62 15.44
CA LEU A 305 -0.74 20.98 14.98
C LEU A 305 -0.26 21.85 16.15
N ALA A 306 0.47 22.91 15.84
CA ALA A 306 0.85 23.95 16.79
C ALA A 306 -0.38 24.72 17.33
N GLY A 307 -0.17 25.53 18.37
CA GLY A 307 -1.18 26.42 18.94
C GLY A 307 -1.74 27.42 17.92
N SER A 308 -3.07 27.58 17.88
CA SER A 308 -3.76 28.52 17.00
C SER A 308 -3.90 29.95 17.55
N GLU A 309 -3.40 30.21 18.76
CA GLU A 309 -3.53 31.50 19.42
C GLU A 309 -2.74 32.62 18.72
N ARG A 310 -3.29 33.85 18.81
CA ARG A 310 -2.66 35.03 18.19
C ARG A 310 -1.46 35.51 19.00
N VAL A 311 -0.35 35.75 18.30
CA VAL A 311 0.88 36.34 18.85
C VAL A 311 0.65 37.68 19.57
N SER A 312 -0.33 38.47 19.11
CA SER A 312 -0.61 39.79 19.68
C SER A 312 -1.04 39.77 21.16
N LYS A 313 -1.43 38.60 21.70
CA LYS A 313 -1.80 38.43 23.11
C LYS A 313 -0.67 37.89 23.97
N THR A 314 0.41 37.42 23.35
CA THR A 314 1.60 36.98 24.07
C THR A 314 2.49 38.20 24.24
N ASN A 315 2.64 38.72 25.47
CA ASN A 315 3.55 39.84 25.82
C ASN A 315 5.02 39.42 25.66
N VAL A 316 5.40 39.03 24.45
CA VAL A 316 6.63 38.31 24.15
C VAL A 316 7.41 39.14 23.13
N GLU A 317 8.63 39.52 23.50
CA GLU A 317 9.51 40.37 22.71
C GLU A 317 10.68 39.57 22.11
N GLY A 318 11.37 40.14 21.11
CA GLY A 318 12.62 39.59 20.59
C GLY A 318 12.48 38.36 19.68
N GLN A 319 13.38 37.38 19.84
CA GLN A 319 13.48 36.18 18.99
C GLN A 319 12.18 35.34 19.01
N ILE A 320 11.52 35.29 20.17
CA ILE A 320 10.29 34.52 20.39
C ILE A 320 9.10 35.16 19.65
N LEU A 321 9.10 36.49 19.44
CA LEU A 321 8.10 37.15 18.60
C LEU A 321 8.24 36.77 17.12
N LYS A 322 9.48 36.66 16.63
CA LYS A 322 9.75 36.19 15.25
C LYS A 322 9.27 34.75 15.10
N GLU A 323 9.60 33.87 16.04
CA GLU A 323 9.14 32.48 16.08
C GLU A 323 7.61 32.38 16.08
N ALA A 324 6.93 33.11 16.98
CA ALA A 324 5.48 33.14 17.06
C ALA A 324 4.80 33.63 15.76
N LYS A 325 5.45 34.52 15.01
CA LYS A 325 5.01 34.95 13.68
C LYS A 325 5.07 33.83 12.64
N TYR A 326 6.11 33.00 12.65
CA TYR A 326 6.26 31.88 11.71
C TYR A 326 5.34 30.69 12.03
N ILE A 327 5.03 30.44 13.31
CA ILE A 327 4.06 29.41 13.70
C ILE A 327 2.67 29.77 13.19
N ASN A 328 2.30 31.03 13.33
CA ASN A 328 1.06 31.54 12.77
C ASN A 328 1.09 31.60 11.25
N LEU A 329 2.26 31.55 10.60
CA LEU A 329 2.38 31.60 9.16
C LEU A 329 1.86 30.30 8.52
N SER A 330 2.34 29.13 8.96
CA SER A 330 1.82 27.81 8.53
C SER A 330 0.31 27.69 8.74
N LEU A 331 -0.19 28.04 9.93
CA LEU A 331 -1.63 28.00 10.23
C LEU A 331 -2.44 29.02 9.40
N HIS A 332 -1.87 30.19 9.12
CA HIS A 332 -2.48 31.16 8.22
C HIS A 332 -2.58 30.61 6.80
N PHE A 333 -1.54 29.95 6.29
CA PHE A 333 -1.58 29.32 4.97
C PHE A 333 -2.57 28.16 4.91
N LEU A 334 -2.69 27.38 5.97
CA LEU A 334 -3.76 26.38 6.11
C LEU A 334 -5.13 27.05 5.98
N GLU A 335 -5.36 28.15 6.71
CA GLU A 335 -6.62 28.89 6.62
C GLU A 335 -6.89 29.42 5.21
N GLN A 336 -5.87 29.94 4.52
CA GLN A 336 -6.01 30.38 3.13
C GLN A 336 -6.38 29.23 2.18
N VAL A 337 -5.84 28.04 2.39
CA VAL A 337 -6.21 26.83 1.62
C VAL A 337 -7.67 26.46 1.87
N ILE A 338 -8.11 26.42 3.13
CA ILE A 338 -9.51 26.12 3.48
C ILE A 338 -10.48 27.12 2.84
N ILE A 339 -10.18 28.42 2.95
CA ILE A 339 -11.01 29.48 2.34
C ILE A 339 -11.06 29.29 0.82
N ALA A 340 -9.92 29.05 0.17
CA ALA A 340 -9.86 28.86 -1.26
C ALA A 340 -10.68 27.63 -1.72
N LEU A 341 -10.64 26.53 -0.96
CA LEU A 341 -11.41 25.31 -1.22
C LEU A 341 -12.92 25.53 -1.03
N GLN A 342 -13.31 26.26 0.00
CA GLN A 342 -14.71 26.63 0.24
C GLN A 342 -15.25 27.52 -0.89
N GLU A 343 -14.47 28.50 -1.34
CA GLU A 343 -14.88 29.37 -2.45
C GLU A 343 -15.08 28.57 -3.75
N ARG A 344 -14.21 27.58 -3.98
CA ARG A 344 -14.33 26.65 -5.11
C ARG A 344 -15.61 25.81 -5.01
N SER A 345 -15.95 25.27 -3.83
CA SER A 345 -17.17 24.48 -3.65
C SER A 345 -18.44 25.32 -3.78
N GLN A 346 -18.37 26.62 -3.49
CA GLN A 346 -19.44 27.59 -3.72
C GLN A 346 -19.56 28.08 -5.18
N GLY A 347 -18.79 27.49 -6.12
CA GLY A 347 -18.84 27.83 -7.53
C GLY A 347 -18.17 29.17 -7.90
N LYS A 348 -17.39 29.78 -6.99
CA LYS A 348 -16.60 30.98 -7.34
C LYS A 348 -15.46 30.59 -8.28
N PRO A 349 -15.12 31.44 -9.27
CA PRO A 349 -14.03 31.18 -10.20
C PRO A 349 -12.68 31.40 -9.52
N ARG A 350 -12.23 30.42 -8.73
CA ARG A 350 -10.89 30.39 -8.14
C ARG A 350 -10.12 29.22 -8.73
N GLN A 351 -9.15 29.52 -9.59
CA GLN A 351 -8.41 28.51 -10.34
C GLN A 351 -7.29 27.84 -9.54
N HIS A 352 -6.72 28.53 -8.54
CA HIS A 352 -5.53 28.07 -7.82
C HIS A 352 -5.75 28.00 -6.30
N ILE A 353 -5.36 26.86 -5.70
CA ILE A 353 -5.33 26.63 -4.26
C ILE A 353 -3.86 26.70 -3.79
N PRO A 354 -3.53 27.55 -2.80
CA PRO A 354 -2.14 27.89 -2.48
C PRO A 354 -1.43 26.87 -1.56
N TYR A 355 -1.46 25.58 -1.89
CA TYR A 355 -0.82 24.54 -1.07
C TYR A 355 0.70 24.74 -0.91
N ARG A 356 1.36 25.30 -1.93
CA ARG A 356 2.82 25.50 -1.98
C ARG A 356 3.33 26.58 -1.02
N ASN A 357 2.45 27.36 -0.39
CA ASN A 357 2.86 28.47 0.47
C ASN A 357 3.52 28.01 1.78
N SER A 358 3.23 26.78 2.23
CA SER A 358 3.85 26.19 3.42
C SER A 358 4.17 24.72 3.20
N MET A 359 5.15 24.21 3.96
CA MET A 359 5.46 22.78 3.95
C MET A 359 4.26 21.97 4.43
N MET A 360 3.59 22.43 5.49
CA MET A 360 2.44 21.75 6.09
C MET A 360 1.27 21.59 5.10
N THR A 361 0.89 22.68 4.42
CA THR A 361 -0.19 22.62 3.40
C THR A 361 0.20 21.82 2.18
N SER A 362 1.49 21.74 1.85
CA SER A 362 1.96 20.87 0.78
C SER A 362 1.82 19.40 1.19
N VAL A 363 2.34 19.00 2.36
CA VAL A 363 2.21 17.62 2.86
C VAL A 363 0.75 17.19 3.00
N LEU A 364 -0.12 18.10 3.46
CA LEU A 364 -1.56 17.83 3.65
C LEU A 364 -2.42 18.10 2.40
N ARG A 365 -1.82 18.29 1.22
CA ARG A 365 -2.55 18.59 -0.03
C ARG A 365 -3.64 17.57 -0.32
N ASP A 366 -3.34 16.28 -0.18
CA ASP A 366 -4.32 15.20 -0.40
C ASP A 366 -5.42 15.19 0.66
N SER A 367 -5.10 15.63 1.87
CA SER A 367 -6.02 15.69 3.03
C SER A 367 -7.06 16.79 2.89
N LEU A 368 -6.75 17.85 2.14
CA LEU A 368 -7.56 19.05 2.05
C LEU A 368 -8.03 19.24 0.63
N GLY A 369 -9.18 18.67 0.27
CA GLY A 369 -9.78 18.77 -1.06
C GLY A 369 -9.22 17.80 -2.09
N GLY A 370 -8.46 16.78 -1.67
CA GLY A 370 -7.86 15.74 -2.51
C GLY A 370 -8.38 14.33 -2.20
N ASN A 371 -7.57 13.31 -2.48
CA ASN A 371 -7.91 11.91 -2.20
C ASN A 371 -7.50 11.50 -0.78
N CYS A 372 -8.41 11.73 0.18
CA CYS A 372 -8.20 11.34 1.57
C CYS A 372 -9.50 11.35 2.37
N GLN A 373 -9.69 10.37 3.25
CA GLN A 373 -10.65 10.44 4.35
C GLN A 373 -10.06 11.30 5.46
N THR A 374 -10.65 12.47 5.70
CA THR A 374 -10.06 13.44 6.62
C THR A 374 -10.99 13.73 7.78
N VAL A 375 -10.42 13.70 8.99
CA VAL A 375 -11.06 14.03 10.25
C VAL A 375 -10.28 15.17 10.91
N MET A 376 -11.00 16.18 11.36
CA MET A 376 -10.49 17.23 12.24
C MET A 376 -11.05 17.05 13.65
N ILE A 377 -10.18 17.13 14.66
CA ILE A 377 -10.59 17.23 16.06
C ILE A 377 -10.25 18.63 16.54
N ALA A 378 -11.29 19.45 16.73
CA ALA A 378 -11.18 20.79 17.27
C ALA A 378 -11.14 20.71 18.81
N ASN A 379 -9.96 20.91 19.39
CA ASN A 379 -9.74 20.91 20.83
C ASN A 379 -9.98 22.30 21.41
N VAL A 380 -10.87 22.40 22.39
CA VAL A 380 -11.24 23.65 23.06
C VAL A 380 -11.18 23.54 24.57
N ASN A 381 -11.04 24.69 25.24
CA ASN A 381 -11.00 24.77 26.70
C ASN A 381 -12.29 25.40 27.22
N ALA A 382 -12.99 24.71 28.13
CA ALA A 382 -14.22 25.19 28.72
C ALA A 382 -14.06 26.36 29.71
N SER A 383 -12.84 26.79 30.03
CA SER A 383 -12.63 27.92 30.93
C SER A 383 -13.02 29.27 30.29
N LEU A 384 -13.63 30.16 31.08
CA LEU A 384 -14.16 31.46 30.64
C LEU A 384 -13.09 32.40 30.07
N ASP A 385 -11.88 32.37 30.62
CA ASP A 385 -10.73 33.14 30.14
C ASP A 385 -10.25 32.71 28.75
N GLN A 386 -10.62 31.51 28.30
CA GLN A 386 -10.26 30.93 27.01
C GLN A 386 -11.40 30.99 25.98
N LEU A 387 -12.51 31.64 26.32
CA LEU A 387 -13.72 31.63 25.51
C LEU A 387 -13.52 32.24 24.10
N GLU A 388 -12.74 33.32 23.98
CA GLU A 388 -12.51 33.99 22.70
C GLU A 388 -11.73 33.10 21.71
N GLU A 389 -10.71 32.41 22.20
CA GLU A 389 -9.92 31.46 21.41
C GLU A 389 -10.76 30.21 21.08
N THR A 390 -11.56 29.72 22.04
CA THR A 390 -12.53 28.63 21.81
C THR A 390 -13.53 28.96 20.70
N ILE A 391 -14.10 30.17 20.70
CA ILE A 391 -14.98 30.65 19.62
C ILE A 391 -14.23 30.72 18.29
N SER A 392 -12.97 31.16 18.31
CA SER A 392 -12.14 31.24 17.10
C SER A 392 -11.83 29.86 16.51
N THR A 393 -11.48 28.89 17.36
CA THR A 393 -11.32 27.47 16.99
C THR A 393 -12.61 26.91 16.40
N CYS A 394 -13.77 27.15 17.03
CA CYS A 394 -15.06 26.69 16.52
C CYS A 394 -15.39 27.28 15.14
N ARG A 395 -15.16 28.58 14.91
CA ARG A 395 -15.36 29.22 13.61
C ARG A 395 -14.47 28.63 12.52
N PHE A 396 -13.21 28.38 12.83
CA PHE A 396 -12.29 27.74 11.89
C PHE A 396 -12.76 26.33 11.55
N ALA A 397 -13.15 25.55 12.56
CA ALA A 397 -13.65 24.19 12.41
C ALA A 397 -14.92 24.13 11.53
N GLN A 398 -15.84 25.10 11.64
CA GLN A 398 -17.00 25.21 10.73
C GLN A 398 -16.57 25.39 9.26
N ARG A 399 -15.49 26.15 9.00
CA ARG A 399 -14.97 26.34 7.65
C ARG A 399 -14.39 25.05 7.09
N VAL A 400 -13.63 24.32 7.91
CA VAL A 400 -13.06 23.02 7.54
C VAL A 400 -14.14 22.01 7.19
N ALA A 401 -15.25 21.96 7.93
CA ALA A 401 -16.37 21.05 7.68
C ALA A 401 -17.03 21.24 6.28
N MET A 402 -16.84 22.40 5.64
CA MET A 402 -17.35 22.69 4.30
C MET A 402 -16.40 22.28 3.17
N VAL A 403 -15.21 21.77 3.49
CA VAL A 403 -14.27 21.25 2.50
C VAL A 403 -14.68 19.84 2.11
N SER A 404 -14.72 19.58 0.81
CA SER A 404 -15.05 18.29 0.23
C SER A 404 -13.83 17.63 -0.41
N ASN A 405 -13.57 16.38 -0.02
CA ASN A 405 -12.54 15.50 -0.54
C ASN A 405 -13.12 14.53 -1.58
N GLN A 406 -12.27 14.02 -2.48
CA GLN A 406 -12.60 12.99 -3.47
C GLN A 406 -11.94 11.67 -3.09
N VAL A 407 -12.62 10.88 -2.28
CA VAL A 407 -12.07 9.66 -1.69
C VAL A 407 -12.14 8.52 -2.70
N ARG A 408 -11.02 7.81 -2.89
CA ARG A 408 -10.91 6.59 -3.70
C ARG A 408 -9.90 5.63 -3.08
N VAL A 409 -10.06 4.33 -3.35
CA VAL A 409 -9.04 3.32 -3.04
C VAL A 409 -7.84 3.55 -3.95
N ASN A 410 -6.63 3.56 -3.39
CA ASN A 410 -5.42 3.55 -4.20
C ASN A 410 -5.03 2.10 -4.46
N GLU A 411 -5.45 1.57 -5.61
CA GLU A 411 -5.10 0.25 -6.08
C GLU A 411 -4.42 0.37 -7.44
N GLU A 412 -3.26 -0.25 -7.59
CA GLU A 412 -2.51 -0.24 -8.84
C GLU A 412 -1.95 -1.63 -9.15
N LEU A 413 -1.81 -1.92 -10.43
CA LEU A 413 -1.13 -3.12 -10.90
C LEU A 413 0.36 -3.01 -10.57
N ASP A 414 0.97 -4.02 -9.94
CA ASP A 414 2.42 -4.07 -9.76
C ASP A 414 3.06 -4.78 -10.98
N PRO A 415 3.68 -4.04 -11.92
CA PRO A 415 4.20 -4.63 -13.14
C PRO A 415 5.34 -5.62 -12.86
N MET A 416 6.14 -5.38 -11.80
CA MET A 416 7.24 -6.28 -11.44
C MET A 416 6.72 -7.60 -10.89
N HIS A 417 5.64 -7.57 -10.11
CA HIS A 417 4.98 -8.78 -9.62
C HIS A 417 4.36 -9.57 -10.78
N VAL A 418 3.63 -8.90 -11.67
CA VAL A 418 3.03 -9.51 -12.88
C VAL A 418 4.12 -10.16 -13.73
N ILE A 419 5.21 -9.45 -14.02
CA ILE A 419 6.33 -9.98 -14.81
C ILE A 419 6.96 -11.19 -14.13
N ARG A 420 7.12 -11.17 -12.80
CA ARG A 420 7.67 -12.31 -12.06
C ARG A 420 6.76 -13.52 -12.12
N ARG A 421 5.44 -13.33 -11.93
CA ARG A 421 4.41 -14.38 -12.01
C ARG A 421 4.35 -14.98 -13.41
N LEU A 422 4.25 -14.15 -14.44
CA LEU A 422 4.23 -14.60 -15.84
C LEU A 422 5.53 -15.32 -16.23
N LYS A 423 6.70 -14.85 -15.76
CA LYS A 423 7.96 -15.57 -15.98
C LYS A 423 7.99 -16.94 -15.31
N GLN A 424 7.42 -17.07 -14.12
CA GLN A 424 7.31 -18.35 -13.42
C GLN A 424 6.37 -19.29 -14.18
N GLU A 425 5.18 -18.82 -14.55
CA GLU A 425 4.19 -19.59 -15.31
C GLU A 425 4.73 -20.04 -16.67
N VAL A 426 5.47 -19.17 -17.37
CA VAL A 426 6.17 -19.53 -18.62
C VAL A 426 7.22 -20.61 -18.40
N ARG A 427 7.94 -20.61 -17.25
CA ARG A 427 8.90 -21.67 -16.93
C ARG A 427 8.19 -22.99 -16.67
N ASP A 428 7.11 -22.96 -15.90
CA ASP A 428 6.37 -24.15 -15.49
C ASP A 428 5.68 -24.80 -16.71
N LEU A 429 5.02 -24.00 -17.55
CA LEU A 429 4.45 -24.47 -18.82
C LEU A 429 5.51 -25.02 -19.77
N LYS A 430 6.70 -24.41 -19.82
CA LYS A 430 7.81 -24.95 -20.62
C LYS A 430 8.31 -26.29 -20.07
N ALA A 431 8.38 -26.44 -18.76
CA ALA A 431 8.78 -27.70 -18.12
C ALA A 431 7.74 -28.80 -18.38
N GLU A 432 6.45 -28.48 -18.26
CA GLU A 432 5.34 -29.39 -18.59
C GLU A 432 5.36 -29.78 -20.07
N LEU A 433 5.55 -28.82 -20.98
CA LEU A 433 5.69 -29.10 -22.41
C LEU A 433 6.92 -29.96 -22.71
N LYS A 434 8.05 -29.75 -22.02
CA LYS A 434 9.25 -30.58 -22.16
C LYS A 434 9.00 -32.03 -21.73
N LEU A 435 8.27 -32.21 -20.62
CA LEU A 435 7.84 -33.51 -20.12
C LEU A 435 6.88 -34.20 -21.11
N LEU A 436 5.85 -33.50 -21.57
CA LEU A 436 4.85 -34.02 -22.53
C LEU A 436 5.45 -34.34 -23.90
N ARG A 437 6.42 -33.55 -24.37
CA ARG A 437 7.13 -33.81 -25.63
C ARG A 437 8.16 -34.93 -25.52
N GLY A 438 8.47 -35.39 -24.32
CA GLY A 438 9.50 -36.41 -24.07
C GLY A 438 10.91 -35.92 -24.43
N GLU A 439 11.14 -34.61 -24.40
CA GLU A 439 12.44 -33.98 -24.63
C GLU A 439 13.24 -33.97 -23.32
N SER A 440 13.54 -35.14 -22.77
CA SER A 440 14.58 -35.27 -21.75
C SER A 440 15.94 -35.07 -22.43
N GLU A 441 16.43 -33.83 -22.46
CA GLU A 441 17.71 -33.41 -23.05
C GLU A 441 18.96 -34.10 -22.45
N ASP A 442 18.83 -34.84 -21.35
CA ASP A 442 19.98 -35.41 -20.64
C ASP A 442 20.26 -36.89 -21.00
N ARG A 443 19.44 -37.49 -21.87
CA ARG A 443 19.70 -38.82 -22.41
C ARG A 443 20.02 -38.68 -23.89
N GLY A 444 21.27 -38.96 -24.25
CA GLY A 444 21.69 -39.10 -25.65
C GLY A 444 20.85 -40.15 -26.40
N PRO A 445 21.04 -40.29 -27.72
CA PRO A 445 20.38 -41.36 -28.48
C PRO A 445 20.59 -42.72 -27.79
N LEU A 446 19.61 -43.62 -27.91
CA LEU A 446 19.71 -44.98 -27.35
C LEU A 446 21.03 -45.61 -27.80
N THR A 447 21.77 -46.18 -26.87
CA THR A 447 23.00 -46.91 -27.19
C THR A 447 22.68 -48.14 -28.04
N GLU A 448 23.63 -48.63 -28.83
CA GLU A 448 23.43 -49.84 -29.66
C GLU A 448 22.94 -51.03 -28.82
N SER A 449 23.51 -51.21 -27.63
CA SER A 449 23.09 -52.27 -26.70
C SER A 449 21.64 -52.12 -26.23
N GLU A 450 21.15 -50.90 -26.01
CA GLU A 450 19.75 -50.66 -25.67
C GLU A 450 18.80 -50.91 -26.84
N VAL A 451 19.22 -50.55 -28.05
CA VAL A 451 18.46 -50.83 -29.27
C VAL A 451 18.39 -52.33 -29.53
N GLU A 452 19.49 -53.07 -29.36
CA GLU A 452 19.53 -54.53 -29.47
C GLU A 452 18.65 -55.21 -28.42
N ALA A 453 18.67 -54.74 -27.17
CA ALA A 453 17.78 -55.26 -26.12
C ALA A 453 16.30 -55.05 -26.48
N LEU A 454 15.94 -53.87 -27.00
CA LEU A 454 14.58 -53.60 -27.47
C LEU A 454 14.21 -54.45 -28.70
N GLN A 455 15.14 -54.68 -29.62
CA GLN A 455 14.91 -55.57 -30.77
C GLN A 455 14.65 -57.00 -30.32
N LYS A 456 15.44 -57.51 -29.37
CA LYS A 456 15.23 -58.82 -28.78
C LYS A 456 13.87 -58.90 -28.06
N ASN A 457 13.50 -57.90 -27.27
CA ASN A 457 12.19 -57.85 -26.60
C ASN A 457 11.02 -57.87 -27.59
N VAL A 458 11.14 -57.13 -28.71
CA VAL A 458 10.13 -57.14 -29.78
C VAL A 458 10.07 -58.52 -30.45
N GLN A 459 11.21 -59.15 -30.70
CA GLN A 459 11.28 -60.47 -31.33
C GLN A 459 10.71 -61.56 -30.42
N ASP A 460 11.09 -61.55 -29.14
CA ASP A 460 10.57 -62.48 -28.12
C ASP A 460 9.04 -62.34 -27.98
N TYR A 461 8.50 -61.11 -28.05
CA TYR A 461 7.06 -60.87 -28.07
C TYR A 461 6.38 -61.40 -29.35
N LEU A 462 7.03 -61.26 -30.51
CA LEU A 462 6.49 -61.76 -31.78
C LEU A 462 6.54 -63.29 -31.89
N ASP A 463 7.51 -63.92 -31.22
CA ASP A 463 7.68 -65.37 -31.19
C ASP A 463 6.84 -66.05 -30.09
N ASP A 464 6.35 -65.28 -29.11
CA ASP A 464 5.40 -65.76 -28.09
C ASP A 464 3.99 -65.92 -28.70
N THR A 465 3.51 -67.16 -28.73
CA THR A 465 2.19 -67.54 -29.28
C THR A 465 1.08 -67.55 -28.22
N SER A 466 1.39 -67.14 -26.98
CA SER A 466 0.43 -66.99 -25.90
C SER A 466 -0.52 -65.81 -26.13
N ALA A 467 -1.80 -66.00 -25.81
CA ALA A 467 -2.81 -64.94 -25.88
C ALA A 467 -2.58 -63.80 -24.85
N GLU A 468 -1.72 -64.03 -23.85
CA GLU A 468 -1.39 -63.09 -22.76
C GLU A 468 -0.01 -62.44 -22.94
N ALA A 469 0.62 -62.58 -24.11
CA ALA A 469 1.92 -61.95 -24.36
C ALA A 469 1.81 -60.42 -24.20
N THR A 470 2.74 -59.83 -23.45
CA THR A 470 2.82 -58.38 -23.24
C THR A 470 4.20 -57.88 -23.60
N ILE A 471 4.27 -56.80 -24.39
CA ILE A 471 5.56 -56.18 -24.73
C ILE A 471 5.93 -55.09 -23.72
N ASN A 472 7.18 -55.11 -23.28
CA ASN A 472 7.76 -54.04 -22.49
C ASN A 472 8.29 -52.92 -23.42
N PHE A 473 7.57 -51.80 -23.49
CA PHE A 473 7.93 -50.63 -24.30
C PHE A 473 9.08 -49.77 -23.72
N GLY A 474 9.63 -50.17 -22.57
CA GLY A 474 10.61 -49.37 -21.83
C GLY A 474 9.96 -48.22 -21.06
N GLY A 475 10.70 -47.66 -20.10
CA GLY A 475 10.23 -46.61 -19.18
C GLY A 475 10.30 -45.19 -19.74
N SER A 476 10.71 -45.01 -20.99
CA SER A 476 10.94 -43.69 -21.60
C SER A 476 10.31 -43.56 -23.00
N MET A 477 9.91 -42.33 -23.35
CA MET A 477 9.31 -42.01 -24.64
C MET A 477 10.22 -42.35 -25.84
N LEU A 478 11.55 -42.25 -25.67
CA LEU A 478 12.53 -42.64 -26.70
C LEU A 478 12.52 -44.16 -26.98
N GLN A 479 12.46 -44.98 -25.93
CA GLN A 479 12.36 -46.44 -26.06
C GLN A 479 11.04 -46.85 -26.71
N LEU A 480 9.94 -46.19 -26.31
CA LEU A 480 8.63 -46.43 -26.91
C LEU A 480 8.63 -46.09 -28.41
N LYS A 481 9.16 -44.92 -28.81
CA LYS A 481 9.34 -44.54 -30.23
C LYS A 481 10.23 -45.54 -30.99
N ALA A 482 11.29 -46.05 -30.35
CA ALA A 482 12.19 -47.04 -30.94
C ALA A 482 11.51 -48.39 -31.17
N VAL A 483 10.73 -48.89 -30.19
CA VAL A 483 9.94 -50.13 -30.31
C VAL A 483 8.95 -50.04 -31.47
N PHE A 484 8.21 -48.93 -31.60
CA PHE A 484 7.32 -48.71 -32.75
C PHE A 484 8.08 -48.67 -34.08
N SER A 485 9.29 -48.11 -34.10
CA SER A 485 10.13 -48.07 -35.30
C SER A 485 10.63 -49.46 -35.70
N ILE A 486 10.99 -50.30 -34.72
CA ILE A 486 11.39 -51.70 -34.95
C ILE A 486 10.23 -52.51 -35.50
N PHE A 487 9.03 -52.40 -34.91
CA PHE A 487 7.82 -53.03 -35.46
C PHE A 487 7.54 -52.58 -36.90
N LYS A 488 7.61 -51.27 -37.16
CA LYS A 488 7.40 -50.72 -38.50
C LYS A 488 8.40 -51.28 -39.51
N ARG A 489 9.67 -51.48 -39.11
CA ARG A 489 10.71 -52.10 -39.95
C ARG A 489 10.40 -53.58 -40.21
N LEU A 490 10.08 -54.36 -39.18
CA LEU A 490 9.76 -55.79 -39.32
C LEU A 490 8.51 -56.03 -40.19
N ILE A 491 7.51 -55.17 -40.08
CA ILE A 491 6.31 -55.21 -40.92
C ILE A 491 6.67 -54.91 -42.39
N LYS A 492 7.56 -53.95 -42.65
CA LYS A 492 8.05 -53.65 -44.01
C LYS A 492 8.90 -54.79 -44.57
N GLU A 493 9.73 -55.43 -43.76
CA GLU A 493 10.59 -56.56 -44.18
C GLU A 493 9.78 -57.84 -44.46
N LYS A 494 8.74 -58.14 -43.67
CA LYS A 494 7.82 -59.29 -43.91
C LYS A 494 6.73 -58.99 -44.95
N GLY A 495 6.50 -57.72 -45.28
CA GLY A 495 5.46 -57.25 -46.19
C GLY A 495 5.97 -56.84 -47.56
N GLY A 496 6.66 -57.72 -48.29
CA GLY A 496 6.94 -57.56 -49.73
C GLY A 496 8.07 -56.56 -50.06
N GLY A 497 9.12 -57.08 -50.70
CA GLY A 497 10.37 -56.36 -50.96
C GLY A 497 10.22 -55.00 -51.66
N TYR A 498 10.97 -54.04 -51.13
CA TYR A 498 11.48 -52.92 -51.90
C TYR A 498 12.96 -52.75 -51.52
N ASN A 499 13.86 -52.98 -52.47
CA ASN A 499 15.28 -52.67 -52.32
C ASN A 499 15.41 -51.16 -52.06
N GLN A 500 16.09 -50.81 -50.98
CA GLN A 500 16.42 -49.43 -50.64
C GLN A 500 17.79 -49.14 -51.25
N GLU A 501 17.82 -48.44 -52.39
CA GLU A 501 18.98 -47.61 -52.72
C GLU A 501 18.98 -46.39 -51.79
N GLU A 502 20.19 -45.98 -51.41
CA GLU A 502 20.52 -44.90 -50.50
C GLU A 502 19.77 -43.60 -50.84
N GLY A 503 19.09 -43.02 -49.86
CA GLY A 503 18.38 -41.76 -50.04
C GLY A 503 17.85 -41.21 -48.71
N THR A 504 18.48 -40.14 -48.26
CA THR A 504 18.04 -39.27 -47.17
C THR A 504 16.66 -38.68 -47.47
N GLY A 505 15.68 -38.85 -46.58
CA GLY A 505 14.40 -38.15 -46.68
C GLY A 505 13.22 -38.90 -46.07
N ILE A 506 12.70 -38.38 -44.96
CA ILE A 506 11.33 -38.65 -44.52
C ILE A 506 10.46 -37.82 -45.45
N ASP A 507 9.93 -38.40 -46.53
CA ASP A 507 8.65 -38.04 -47.15
C ASP A 507 8.41 -38.91 -48.40
N GLY A 508 7.30 -39.65 -48.40
CA GLY A 508 6.85 -40.44 -49.55
C GLY A 508 6.46 -41.87 -49.21
N PHE A 509 5.23 -42.08 -48.74
CA PHE A 509 4.61 -43.40 -48.71
C PHE A 509 3.35 -43.34 -49.58
N ASP A 510 3.40 -43.89 -50.79
CA ASP A 510 2.24 -44.05 -51.66
C ASP A 510 1.60 -45.42 -51.42
N ALA A 511 0.40 -45.43 -50.83
CA ALA A 511 -0.31 -46.62 -50.36
C ALA A 511 -1.02 -47.41 -51.47
N ALA A 512 -0.66 -47.20 -52.74
CA ALA A 512 -1.40 -47.69 -53.90
C ALA A 512 -1.05 -49.12 -54.36
N GLN A 513 -0.03 -49.79 -53.81
CA GLN A 513 0.45 -51.08 -54.39
C GLN A 513 0.21 -52.38 -53.59
N LEU A 514 -0.50 -52.36 -52.45
CA LEU A 514 -0.82 -53.60 -51.73
C LEU A 514 -2.26 -54.08 -52.01
N LYS A 515 -2.41 -55.17 -52.78
CA LYS A 515 -3.67 -55.93 -52.95
C LYS A 515 -3.67 -57.20 -52.08
N GLY A 516 -4.80 -57.50 -51.44
CA GLY A 516 -5.06 -58.76 -50.71
C GLY A 516 -5.22 -58.58 -49.19
N SER A 517 -5.71 -59.62 -48.50
CA SER A 517 -6.14 -59.64 -47.08
C SER A 517 -5.18 -58.97 -46.09
N ALA A 518 -3.88 -58.95 -46.41
CA ALA A 518 -2.83 -58.25 -45.68
C ALA A 518 -3.12 -56.76 -45.43
N LYS A 519 -3.83 -56.05 -46.32
CA LYS A 519 -4.21 -54.63 -46.10
C LYS A 519 -5.21 -54.45 -44.96
N LYS A 520 -6.11 -55.42 -44.76
CA LYS A 520 -7.11 -55.37 -43.68
C LYS A 520 -6.45 -55.68 -42.35
N ASP A 521 -5.59 -56.70 -42.32
CA ASP A 521 -4.83 -57.09 -41.13
C ASP A 521 -3.87 -55.96 -40.69
N LEU A 522 -3.23 -55.26 -41.65
CA LEU A 522 -2.38 -54.10 -41.35
C LEU A 522 -3.16 -52.91 -40.76
N LEU A 523 -4.37 -52.67 -41.26
CA LEU A 523 -5.22 -51.57 -40.78
C LEU A 523 -5.84 -51.88 -39.41
N ASP A 524 -6.22 -53.13 -39.16
CA ASP A 524 -6.67 -53.58 -37.85
C ASP A 524 -5.54 -53.54 -36.81
N GLU A 525 -4.31 -53.91 -37.21
CA GLU A 525 -3.14 -53.84 -36.32
C GLU A 525 -2.73 -52.38 -36.03
N ILE A 526 -2.76 -51.48 -37.03
CA ILE A 526 -2.58 -50.04 -36.82
C ILE A 526 -3.69 -49.47 -35.92
N GLY A 527 -4.93 -49.96 -36.05
CA GLY A 527 -6.05 -49.61 -35.19
C GLY A 527 -5.84 -50.04 -33.74
N ARG A 528 -5.40 -51.28 -33.52
CA ARG A 528 -5.03 -51.81 -32.19
C ARG A 528 -3.88 -51.05 -31.55
N LEU A 529 -2.83 -50.75 -32.32
CA LEU A 529 -1.67 -49.99 -31.84
C LEU A 529 -2.04 -48.54 -31.46
N ARG A 530 -2.94 -47.89 -32.22
CA ARG A 530 -3.46 -46.56 -31.84
C ARG A 530 -4.26 -46.60 -30.54
N LEU A 531 -5.05 -47.65 -30.33
CA LEU A 531 -5.82 -47.85 -29.10
C LEU A 531 -4.88 -48.07 -27.90
N LEU A 532 -3.82 -48.85 -28.08
CA LEU A 532 -2.83 -49.16 -27.04
C LEU A 532 -2.03 -47.91 -26.60
N VAL A 533 -1.66 -47.05 -27.57
CA VAL A 533 -0.99 -45.77 -27.28
C VAL A 533 -1.92 -44.81 -26.53
N SER A 534 -3.22 -44.77 -26.88
CA SER A 534 -4.17 -43.92 -26.15
C SER A 534 -4.46 -44.46 -24.74
N THR A 535 -4.48 -45.78 -24.54
CA THR A 535 -4.65 -46.37 -23.21
C THR A 535 -3.42 -46.16 -22.33
N PHE A 536 -2.22 -46.25 -22.89
CA PHE A 536 -0.97 -45.99 -22.16
C PHE A 536 -0.84 -44.51 -21.75
N ALA A 537 -1.22 -43.58 -22.65
CA ALA A 537 -1.30 -42.16 -22.33
C ALA A 537 -2.33 -41.88 -21.22
N ALA A 538 -3.50 -42.53 -21.25
CA ALA A 538 -4.51 -42.39 -20.21
C ALA A 538 -4.07 -42.98 -18.85
N GLN A 539 -3.33 -44.09 -18.84
CA GLN A 539 -2.81 -44.71 -17.61
C GLN A 539 -1.72 -43.87 -16.94
N GLN A 540 -0.84 -43.22 -17.71
CA GLN A 540 0.18 -42.29 -17.20
C GLN A 540 -0.44 -41.02 -16.59
N ILE A 541 -1.55 -40.52 -17.15
CA ILE A 541 -2.32 -39.39 -16.59
C ILE A 541 -2.94 -39.79 -15.25
N LEU A 542 -3.51 -40.99 -15.14
CA LEU A 542 -4.15 -41.48 -13.92
C LEU A 542 -3.15 -41.82 -12.80
N SER A 543 -1.91 -42.22 -13.13
CA SER A 543 -0.89 -42.47 -12.10
C SER A 543 -0.30 -41.18 -11.51
N HIS A 544 -0.29 -40.09 -12.28
CA HIS A 544 0.22 -38.79 -11.81
C HIS A 544 -0.83 -37.93 -11.10
N ALA A 545 -2.13 -38.13 -11.35
CA ALA A 545 -3.20 -37.45 -10.62
C ALA A 545 -3.41 -37.97 -9.17
N ASN A 546 -2.79 -39.11 -8.83
CA ASN A 546 -2.86 -39.75 -7.51
C ASN A 546 -1.62 -39.51 -6.63
N HIS A 547 -0.75 -38.56 -6.99
CA HIS A 547 0.45 -38.19 -6.21
C HIS A 547 0.53 -36.71 -5.88
#